data_AF-A4YUS3-F1
#
_entry.id   AF-A4YUS3-F1
#
_cell.length_a   1.000
_cell.length_b   1.000
_cell.length_c   1.000
_cell.angle_alpha   90.00
_cell.angle_beta   90.00
_cell.angle_gamma   90.00
#
_symmetry.space_group_name_H-M   'P 1'
#
loop_
_entity.id
_entity.type
_entity.pdbx_description
1 polymer ?
#
loop_
_entity_poly.entity_id
_entity_poly.type
_entity_poly.pdbx_seq_one_letter_code
_entity_poly.pdbx_strand_id
1 'polypeptide(L)'
;MPRFCDCFLNLDGTEIIIYTRTGGGSRSDFVQENRQLRALSGFKRDDDDEFDQSYAIFRYDVPEQIKSMAVELASQGYGVAPSARWKDAAEKWATAKARSDG
;
A
#
# COMPACT_ATOMS: atom_id res chain seq x y z
N MET A 1 11.47 -14.92 2.58
CA MET A 1 10.58 -14.20 3.51
C MET A 1 10.05 -12.96 2.78
N PRO A 2 8.73 -12.82 2.61
CA PRO A 2 8.12 -11.64 2.02
C PRO A 2 8.52 -10.43 2.84
N ARG A 3 9.10 -9.41 2.20
CA ARG A 3 9.42 -8.17 2.90
C ARG A 3 8.13 -7.36 3.01
N PHE A 4 7.53 -7.38 4.20
CA PHE A 4 6.56 -6.37 4.58
C PHE A 4 7.20 -4.99 4.38
N CYS A 5 6.55 -4.14 3.60
CA CYS A 5 7.07 -2.81 3.32
C CYS A 5 6.32 -1.75 4.12
N ASP A 6 4.99 -1.77 4.11
CA ASP A 6 4.19 -0.77 4.82
C ASP A 6 2.75 -1.22 5.07
N CYS A 7 2.05 -0.52 5.96
CA CYS A 7 0.62 -0.65 6.23
C CYS A 7 -0.01 0.73 6.46
N PHE A 8 -1.10 1.03 5.77
CA PHE A 8 -1.76 2.34 5.85
C PHE A 8 -3.25 2.28 5.52
N LEU A 9 -3.98 3.36 5.84
CA LEU A 9 -5.37 3.53 5.45
C LEU A 9 -5.46 4.08 4.03
N ASN A 10 -6.50 3.68 3.29
CA ASN A 10 -6.88 4.38 2.07
C ASN A 10 -7.39 5.81 2.37
N LEU A 11 -7.61 6.62 1.33
CA LEU A 11 -7.94 8.04 1.48
C LEU A 11 -9.23 8.33 2.26
N ASP A 12 -10.19 7.40 2.29
CA ASP A 12 -11.46 7.54 3.01
C ASP A 12 -11.50 6.78 4.34
N GLY A 13 -10.42 6.06 4.69
CA GLY A 13 -10.30 5.32 5.95
C GLY A 13 -11.18 4.07 6.04
N THR A 14 -11.72 3.57 4.92
CA THR A 14 -12.58 2.37 4.89
C THR A 14 -11.81 1.07 4.64
N GLU A 15 -10.59 1.16 4.10
CA GLU A 15 -9.74 0.00 3.80
C GLU A 15 -8.37 0.12 4.47
N ILE A 16 -7.90 -1.00 5.03
CA ILE A 16 -6.50 -1.20 5.41
C ILE A 16 -5.76 -1.72 4.18
N ILE A 17 -4.61 -1.12 3.89
CA ILE A 17 -3.75 -1.46 2.77
C ILE A 17 -2.44 -2.01 3.32
N ILE A 18 -2.12 -3.26 2.97
CA ILE A 18 -0.81 -3.85 3.21
C ILE A 18 -0.01 -3.84 1.91
N TYR A 19 1.17 -3.23 1.97
CA TYR A 19 2.07 -3.09 0.84
C TYR A 19 3.26 -4.02 0.99
N THR A 20 3.50 -4.85 -0.02
CA THR A 20 4.50 -5.92 0.02
C THR A 20 5.31 -5.95 -1.25
N ARG A 21 6.56 -6.39 -1.19
CA ARG A 21 7.38 -6.62 -2.39
C ARG A 21 7.30 -8.07 -2.88
N THR A 22 6.08 -8.51 -3.17
CA THR A 22 5.76 -9.87 -3.63
C THR A 22 4.92 -9.86 -4.92
N GLY A 23 4.90 -8.73 -5.62
CA GLY A 23 4.10 -8.52 -6.83
C GLY A 23 4.80 -8.97 -8.11
N GLY A 24 4.03 -8.93 -9.21
CA GLY A 24 4.53 -9.12 -10.56
C GLY A 24 5.25 -10.45 -10.75
N GLY A 25 6.44 -10.40 -11.34
CA GLY A 25 7.28 -11.58 -11.58
C GLY A 25 7.68 -12.35 -10.32
N SER A 26 7.57 -11.75 -9.13
CA SER A 26 7.87 -12.42 -7.86
C SER A 26 6.68 -13.20 -7.28
N ARG A 27 5.46 -13.06 -7.82
CA ARG A 27 4.27 -13.75 -7.28
C ARG A 27 4.42 -15.28 -7.23
N SER A 28 5.12 -15.89 -8.20
CA SER A 28 5.36 -17.33 -8.25
C SER A 28 6.22 -17.84 -7.11
N ASP A 29 7.11 -16.99 -6.59
CA ASP A 29 8.07 -17.36 -5.56
C ASP A 29 7.46 -17.18 -4.16
N PHE A 30 6.40 -16.37 -4.05
CA PHE A 30 5.70 -16.03 -2.80
C PHE A 30 4.26 -16.56 -2.74
N VAL A 31 3.97 -17.68 -3.42
CA VAL A 31 2.60 -18.23 -3.51
C VAL A 31 2.02 -18.53 -2.12
N GLN A 32 2.82 -19.10 -1.22
CA GLN A 32 2.33 -19.47 0.11
C GLN A 32 2.10 -18.25 0.99
N GLU A 33 3.00 -17.27 0.92
CA GLU A 33 2.88 -16.06 1.72
C GLU A 33 1.74 -15.16 1.23
N ASN A 34 1.58 -15.01 -0.09
CA ASN A 34 0.43 -14.33 -0.67
C ASN A 34 -0.88 -15.06 -0.32
N ARG A 35 -0.88 -16.40 -0.26
CA ARG A 35 -2.04 -17.19 0.21
C ARG A 35 -2.34 -16.92 1.69
N GLN A 36 -1.32 -16.83 2.55
CA GLN A 36 -1.51 -16.53 3.97
C GLN A 36 -2.12 -15.14 4.17
N LEU A 37 -1.66 -14.13 3.40
CA LEU A 37 -2.26 -12.78 3.41
C LEU A 37 -3.73 -12.80 2.99
N ARG A 38 -4.06 -13.51 1.90
CA ARG A 38 -5.45 -13.69 1.44
C ARG A 38 -6.36 -14.41 2.45
N ALA A 39 -5.79 -15.22 3.34
CA ALA A 39 -6.52 -15.96 4.36
C ALA A 39 -6.82 -15.13 5.62
N LEU A 40 -6.26 -13.92 5.75
CA LEU A 40 -6.55 -13.04 6.88
C LEU A 40 -7.98 -12.50 6.80
N SER A 41 -8.57 -12.27 7.97
CA SER A 41 -9.93 -11.72 8.08
C SER A 41 -10.05 -10.36 7.40
N GLY A 42 -11.19 -10.12 6.76
CA GLY A 42 -11.48 -8.87 6.07
C GLY A 42 -10.78 -8.72 4.72
N PHE A 43 -10.05 -9.72 4.21
CA PHE A 43 -9.42 -9.65 2.89
C PHE A 43 -10.47 -9.42 1.79
N LYS A 44 -10.23 -8.42 0.93
CA LYS A 44 -11.14 -8.08 -0.19
C LYS A 44 -10.54 -8.47 -1.52
N ARG A 45 -9.31 -7.99 -1.78
CA ARG A 45 -8.59 -8.17 -3.04
C ARG A 45 -7.12 -7.86 -2.90
N ASP A 46 -6.33 -8.39 -3.82
CA ASP A 46 -4.94 -8.01 -4.03
C ASP A 46 -4.66 -7.75 -5.50
N ASP A 47 -3.84 -6.73 -5.78
CA ASP A 47 -3.42 -6.36 -7.12
C ASP A 47 -1.93 -6.01 -7.10
N ASP A 48 -1.26 -6.10 -8.25
CA ASP A 48 0.06 -5.51 -8.38
C ASP A 48 -0.04 -3.99 -8.43
N ASP A 49 0.98 -3.31 -7.91
CA ASP A 49 1.08 -1.87 -8.01
C ASP A 49 1.26 -1.47 -9.49
N GLU A 50 0.48 -0.47 -9.93
CA GLU A 50 0.47 -0.02 -11.33
C GLU A 50 1.78 0.66 -11.74
N PHE A 51 2.51 1.27 -10.79
CA PHE A 51 3.75 1.99 -11.04
C PHE A 51 4.98 1.09 -10.90
N ASP A 52 5.04 0.26 -9.86
CA ASP A 52 6.11 -0.72 -9.65
C ASP A 52 5.52 -2.11 -9.35
N GLN A 53 5.36 -2.90 -10.40
CA GLN A 53 4.80 -4.25 -10.32
C GLN A 53 5.62 -5.21 -9.46
N SER A 54 6.83 -4.87 -9.00
CA SER A 54 7.52 -5.69 -7.99
C SER A 54 6.81 -5.67 -6.63
N TYR A 55 5.85 -4.75 -6.45
CA TYR A 55 4.99 -4.64 -5.29
C TYR A 55 3.58 -5.16 -5.54
N ALA A 56 3.01 -5.75 -4.50
CA ALA A 56 1.61 -6.16 -4.41
C ALA A 56 0.92 -5.41 -3.26
N ILE A 57 -0.31 -4.98 -3.55
CA ILE A 57 -1.21 -4.24 -2.66
C ILE A 57 -2.32 -5.18 -2.22
N PHE A 58 -2.38 -5.53 -0.94
CA PHE A 58 -3.46 -6.31 -0.34
C PHE A 58 -4.41 -5.37 0.41
N ARG A 59 -5.72 -5.47 0.14
CA ARG A 59 -6.74 -4.59 0.72
C ARG A 59 -7.69 -5.36 1.61
N TYR A 60 -7.94 -4.82 2.79
CA TYR A 60 -8.78 -5.40 3.82
C TYR A 60 -9.84 -4.40 4.29
N ASP A 61 -10.99 -4.90 4.72
CA ASP A 61 -11.95 -4.07 5.44
C ASP A 61 -11.38 -3.67 6.81
N VAL A 62 -11.66 -2.43 7.21
CA VAL A 62 -11.37 -1.96 8.57
C VAL A 62 -12.34 -2.64 9.54
N PRO A 63 -11.86 -3.29 10.62
CA PRO A 63 -12.71 -3.89 11.64
C PRO A 63 -13.72 -2.90 12.21
N GLU A 64 -14.97 -3.34 12.40
CA GLU A 64 -16.08 -2.47 12.81
C GLU A 64 -15.79 -1.69 14.10
N GLN A 65 -15.03 -2.30 15.02
CA GLN A 65 -14.62 -1.71 16.30
C GLN A 65 -13.77 -0.44 16.16
N ILE A 66 -13.03 -0.29 15.05
CA ILE A 66 -12.12 0.84 14.82
C ILE A 66 -12.50 1.69 13.61
N LYS A 67 -13.61 1.38 12.94
CA LYS A 67 -14.03 2.01 11.69
C LYS A 67 -14.21 3.52 11.81
N SER A 68 -14.88 3.99 12.86
CA SER A 68 -15.08 5.43 13.09
C SER A 68 -13.75 6.17 13.27
N MET A 69 -12.82 5.59 14.03
CA MET A 69 -11.49 6.16 14.23
C MET A 69 -10.67 6.18 12.94
N ALA A 70 -10.75 5.14 12.11
CA ALA A 70 -10.05 5.08 10.84
C ALA A 70 -10.54 6.17 9.86
N VAL A 71 -11.85 6.38 9.77
CA VAL A 71 -12.44 7.46 8.96
C VAL A 71 -12.02 8.83 9.49
N GLU A 72 -12.01 9.03 10.81
CA GLU A 72 -11.55 10.28 11.42
C GLU A 72 -10.10 10.58 11.08
N LEU A 73 -9.19 9.61 11.25
CA LEU A 73 -7.78 9.77 10.90
C LEU A 73 -7.60 10.06 9.41
N ALA A 74 -8.31 9.36 8.53
CA ALA A 74 -8.25 9.62 7.10
C ALA A 74 -8.68 11.06 6.77
N SER A 75 -9.75 11.56 7.41
CA SER A 75 -10.22 12.95 7.24
C SER A 75 -9.22 14.01 7.70
N GLN A 76 -8.34 13.67 8.63
CA GLN A 76 -7.24 14.52 9.09
C GLN A 76 -6.00 14.45 8.18
N GLY A 77 -6.06 13.70 7.07
CA GLY A 77 -4.98 13.59 6.10
C GLY A 77 -4.03 12.42 6.36
N TYR A 78 -4.37 11.49 7.26
CA TYR A 78 -3.55 10.28 7.48
C TYR A 78 -3.84 9.14 6.49
N GLY A 79 -4.78 9.32 5.56
CA GLY A 79 -5.05 8.39 4.46
C GLY A 79 -4.03 8.53 3.33
N VAL A 80 -3.70 7.42 2.65
CA VAL A 80 -2.68 7.37 1.59
C VAL A 80 -3.22 6.69 0.33
N ALA A 81 -2.94 7.26 -0.83
CA ALA A 81 -3.09 6.58 -2.12
C ALA A 81 -1.82 5.76 -2.43
N PRO A 82 -1.90 4.43 -2.63
CA PRO A 82 -0.73 3.56 -2.80
C PRO A 82 0.25 4.02 -3.88
N SER A 83 -0.26 4.28 -5.09
CA SER A 83 0.55 4.65 -6.25
C SER A 83 1.08 6.09 -6.20
N ALA A 84 0.50 6.95 -5.36
CA ALA A 84 0.95 8.33 -5.20
C ALA A 84 2.27 8.42 -4.44
N ARG A 85 2.61 7.45 -3.58
CA ARG A 85 3.86 7.52 -2.80
C ARG A 85 5.11 7.51 -3.65
N TRP A 86 5.17 6.66 -4.66
CA TRP A 86 6.32 6.60 -5.56
C TRP A 86 6.38 7.81 -6.49
N LYS A 87 5.23 8.30 -6.94
CA LYS A 87 5.15 9.55 -7.71
C LYS A 87 5.66 10.74 -6.90
N ASP A 88 5.15 10.93 -5.68
CA ASP A 88 5.58 12.01 -4.78
C ASP A 88 7.08 11.93 -4.46
N ALA A 89 7.61 10.72 -4.22
CA ALA A 89 9.03 10.53 -3.96
C ALA A 89 9.88 10.86 -5.20
N ALA A 90 9.46 10.41 -6.38
CA ALA A 90 10.14 10.69 -7.64
C ALA A 90 10.13 12.20 -7.97
N GLU A 91 8.99 12.87 -7.77
CA GLU A 91 8.84 14.32 -7.99
C GLU A 91 9.68 15.14 -7.01
N LYS A 92 9.70 14.77 -5.71
CA LYS A 92 10.56 15.41 -4.71
C LYS A 92 12.03 15.25 -5.07
N TRP A 93 12.44 14.07 -5.52
CA TRP A 93 13.81 13.82 -5.96
C TRP A 93 14.17 14.62 -7.21
N ALA A 94 13.30 14.66 -8.22
CA ALA A 94 13.49 15.46 -9.43
C ALA A 94 13.62 16.96 -9.12
N THR A 95 12.78 17.46 -8.20
CA THR A 95 12.80 18.86 -7.74
C THR A 95 14.09 19.18 -6.97
N ALA A 96 14.55 18.26 -6.11
CA ALA A 96 15.79 18.42 -5.37
C ALA A 96 17.01 18.45 -6.30
N LYS A 97 17.04 17.58 -7.32
CA LYS A 97 18.11 17.54 -8.31
C LYS A 97 18.16 18.81 -9.18
N ALA A 98 17.01 19.34 -9.57
CA ALA A 98 16.95 20.60 -10.33
C ALA A 98 17.50 21.81 -9.54
N ARG A 99 17.48 21.77 -8.19
CA ARG A 99 18.08 22.80 -7.32
C ARG A 99 19.57 22.60 -7.06
N SER A 100 20.11 21.39 -7.24
CA SER A 100 21.55 21.14 -7.07
C SER A 100 22.36 21.44 -8.33
N ASP A 101 21.71 21.36 -9.49
CA ASP A 101 22.35 21.47 -10.81
C ASP A 101 22.28 22.90 -11.39
N GLY A 102 21.71 23.87 -10.65
CA GLY A 102 21.61 25.29 -11.01
C GLY A 102 22.24 26.19 -9.96
#